data_AF-A0A9P0GTI4-F1
#
_entry.id   AF-A0A9P0GTI4-F1
#
_cell.length_a   1.000
_cell.length_b   1.000
_cell.length_c   1.000
_cell.angle_alpha   90.00
_cell.angle_beta   90.00
_cell.angle_gamma   90.00
#
_symmetry.space_group_name_H-M   'P 1'
#
loop_
_entity.id
_entity.type
_entity.pdbx_description
1 polymer ?
#
loop_
_entity_poly.entity_id
_entity_poly.type
_entity_poly.pdbx_seq_one_letter_code
_entity_poly.pdbx_strand_id
1 'polypeptide(L)'
;METMLSERGKLILVYKNYKYYVGRVLKRTGENSWRCFKKRCKAQIYTLGGREEPIFSRTSGTHNHDSDSEAVLNRQKISNTVKRKATDDTSDRPSKIINREVSENVLRSITVKDIKYIRDNFNREKKIKKCATNTP
;
A
#
# COMPACT_ATOMS: atom_id res chain seq x y z
N MET A 1 -0.40 -13.94 -0.36
CA MET A 1 0.54 -12.79 -0.43
C MET A 1 -0.10 -11.75 -1.33
N GLU A 2 0.07 -10.48 -1.05
CA GLU A 2 -0.53 -9.42 -1.85
C GLU A 2 0.42 -8.23 -1.99
N THR A 3 0.20 -7.42 -3.01
CA THR A 3 0.93 -6.17 -3.20
C THR A 3 -0.01 -4.98 -2.93
N MET A 4 0.56 -3.89 -2.43
CA MET A 4 -0.13 -2.62 -2.29
C MET A 4 0.83 -1.46 -2.57
N LEU A 5 0.30 -0.26 -2.72
CA LEU A 5 1.12 0.93 -2.88
C LEU A 5 1.35 1.61 -1.53
N SER A 6 2.51 2.23 -1.38
CA SER A 6 2.81 3.19 -0.30
C SER A 6 2.15 4.54 -0.56
N GLU A 7 2.15 5.42 0.44
CA GLU A 7 1.66 6.80 0.31
C GLU A 7 2.35 7.61 -0.80
N ARG A 8 3.58 7.20 -1.19
CA ARG A 8 4.37 7.84 -2.26
C ARG A 8 4.35 7.05 -3.57
N GLY A 9 3.39 6.14 -3.75
CA GLY A 9 3.23 5.35 -4.97
C GLY A 9 4.25 4.23 -5.17
N LYS A 10 5.15 3.96 -4.22
CA LYS A 10 6.08 2.83 -4.29
C LYS A 10 5.40 1.53 -3.90
N LEU A 11 5.70 0.44 -4.62
CA LEU A 11 5.16 -0.89 -4.36
C LEU A 11 5.66 -1.47 -3.02
N ILE A 12 4.75 -2.10 -2.29
CA ILE A 12 4.96 -2.81 -1.03
C ILE A 12 4.40 -4.22 -1.18
N LEU A 13 5.15 -5.21 -0.72
CA LEU A 13 4.68 -6.59 -0.60
C LEU A 13 4.20 -6.84 0.83
N VAL A 14 3.05 -7.49 0.98
CA VAL A 14 2.49 -7.94 2.25
C VAL A 14 2.51 -9.47 2.29
N TYR A 15 3.21 -10.02 3.29
CA TYR A 15 3.29 -11.45 3.53
C TYR A 15 3.26 -11.74 5.04
N LYS A 16 2.29 -12.57 5.47
CA LYS A 16 2.02 -12.87 6.88
C LYS A 16 1.91 -11.61 7.75
N ASN A 17 1.21 -10.61 7.22
CA ASN A 17 1.01 -9.29 7.84
C ASN A 17 2.30 -8.47 8.11
N TYR A 18 3.42 -8.88 7.52
CA TYR A 18 4.64 -8.08 7.45
C TYR A 18 4.71 -7.35 6.12
N LYS A 19 5.12 -6.09 6.16
CA LYS A 19 5.36 -5.27 4.96
C LYS A 19 6.82 -5.33 4.54
N TYR A 20 7.06 -5.39 3.24
CA TYR A 20 8.39 -5.39 2.65
C TYR A 20 8.47 -4.39 1.50
N TYR A 21 9.56 -3.63 1.46
CA TYR A 21 9.90 -2.78 0.33
C TYR A 21 10.72 -3.53 -0.71
N VAL A 22 10.50 -3.17 -1.97
CA VAL A 22 11.30 -3.62 -3.09
C VAL A 22 12.79 -3.39 -2.82
N GLY A 23 13.58 -4.45 -2.95
CA GLY A 23 15.02 -4.44 -2.93
C GLY A 23 15.61 -4.54 -4.34
N ARG A 24 16.67 -5.33 -4.46
CA ARG A 24 17.37 -5.59 -5.73
C ARG A 24 16.95 -6.91 -6.36
N VAL A 25 17.19 -7.06 -7.65
CA VAL A 25 17.16 -8.38 -8.31
C VAL A 25 18.51 -9.06 -8.06
N LEU A 26 18.51 -10.33 -7.66
CA LEU A 26 19.72 -11.13 -7.49
C LEU A 26 20.14 -11.70 -8.84
N LYS A 27 21.26 -11.21 -9.39
CA LYS A 27 21.75 -11.60 -10.72
C LYS A 27 21.94 -13.12 -10.89
N ARG A 28 22.39 -13.81 -9.83
CA ARG A 28 22.68 -15.26 -9.88
C ARG A 28 21.42 -16.13 -9.94
N THR A 29 20.34 -15.70 -9.30
CA THR A 29 19.12 -16.51 -9.14
C THR A 29 17.90 -15.95 -9.87
N GLY A 30 17.98 -14.71 -10.37
CA GLY A 30 16.85 -14.00 -10.97
C GLY A 30 15.80 -13.52 -9.97
N GLU A 31 15.99 -13.75 -8.67
CA GLU A 31 14.99 -13.43 -7.65
C GLU A 31 14.90 -11.92 -7.36
N ASN A 32 13.70 -11.41 -7.17
CA ASN A 32 13.47 -10.12 -6.55
C ASN A 32 13.62 -10.24 -5.04
N SER A 33 14.56 -9.49 -4.45
CA SER A 33 14.62 -9.35 -2.99
C SER A 33 13.69 -8.26 -2.51
N TRP A 34 13.10 -8.48 -1.33
CA TRP A 34 12.31 -7.50 -0.62
C TRP A 34 12.77 -7.45 0.84
N ARG A 35 12.90 -6.25 1.39
CA ARG A 35 13.40 -6.02 2.76
C ARG A 35 12.26 -5.60 3.66
N CYS A 36 12.27 -6.07 4.90
CA CYS A 36 11.27 -5.66 5.88
C CYS A 36 11.17 -4.13 5.96
N PHE A 37 9.96 -3.63 6.12
CA PHE A 37 9.65 -2.20 6.19
C PHE A 37 10.28 -1.51 7.42
N LYS A 38 10.45 -2.23 8.53
CA LYS A 38 11.03 -1.68 9.76
C LYS A 38 12.56 -1.59 9.62
N LYS A 39 13.12 -0.38 9.78
CA LYS A 39 14.54 -0.07 9.54
C LYS A 39 15.54 -0.98 10.27
N ARG A 40 15.22 -1.42 11.49
CA ARG A 40 16.08 -2.28 12.33
C ARG A 40 15.83 -3.77 12.13
N CYS A 41 14.87 -4.15 11.28
CA CYS A 41 14.58 -5.54 10.97
C CYS A 41 15.38 -5.99 9.75
N LYS A 42 16.05 -7.14 9.87
CA LYS A 42 16.87 -7.73 8.81
C LYS A 42 16.12 -8.79 7.99
N ALA A 43 14.86 -9.07 8.31
CA ALA A 43 14.07 -10.06 7.60
C ALA A 43 13.87 -9.67 6.14
N GLN A 44 13.96 -10.65 5.26
CA GLN A 44 13.81 -10.52 3.81
C GLN A 44 12.92 -11.62 3.26
N ILE A 45 12.25 -11.30 2.16
CA ILE A 45 11.51 -12.24 1.33
C ILE A 45 12.03 -12.14 -0.10
N TYR A 46 12.06 -13.26 -0.79
CA TYR A 46 12.53 -13.38 -2.16
C TYR A 46 11.41 -13.94 -3.00
N THR A 47 11.23 -13.36 -4.18
CA THR A 47 10.16 -13.76 -5.11
C THR A 47 10.72 -13.93 -6.52
N LEU A 48 10.09 -14.79 -7.30
CA LEU A 48 10.30 -14.92 -8.74
C LEU A 48 9.19 -14.17 -9.50
N GLY A 49 9.35 -14.04 -10.81
CA GLY A 49 8.39 -13.36 -11.68
C GLY A 49 8.41 -11.83 -11.57
N GLY A 50 7.33 -11.22 -12.04
CA GLY A 50 7.13 -9.77 -11.97
C GLY A 50 6.91 -9.28 -10.54
N ARG A 51 7.14 -7.99 -10.29
CA ARG A 51 6.93 -7.40 -8.95
C ARG A 51 5.46 -7.24 -8.60
N GLU A 52 4.59 -7.08 -9.60
CA GLU A 52 3.14 -6.90 -9.42
C GLU A 52 2.43 -8.23 -9.16
N GLU A 53 2.93 -9.31 -9.77
CA GLU A 53 2.50 -10.70 -9.57
C GLU A 53 3.67 -11.57 -9.05
N PRO A 54 4.15 -11.31 -7.82
CA PRO A 54 5.31 -12.02 -7.30
C PRO A 54 4.97 -13.45 -6.90
N ILE A 55 5.83 -14.40 -7.29
CA ILE A 55 5.75 -15.80 -6.87
C ILE A 55 6.70 -16.00 -5.70
N PHE A 56 6.21 -16.49 -4.56
CA PHE A 56 7.04 -16.77 -3.39
C PHE A 56 8.20 -17.73 -3.72
N SER A 57 9.43 -17.38 -3.33
CA SER A 57 10.60 -18.26 -3.41
C SER A 57 11.05 -18.70 -2.02
N ARG A 58 11.60 -17.76 -1.23
CA ARG A 58 12.10 -18.06 0.13
C ARG A 58 12.10 -16.84 1.03
N THR A 59 12.40 -17.06 2.31
CA THR A 59 12.65 -16.00 3.30
C THR A 59 14.07 -16.10 3.85
N SER A 60 14.56 -15.02 4.45
CA SER A 60 15.84 -14.99 5.18
C SER A 60 15.75 -14.04 6.36
N GLY A 61 16.41 -14.39 7.46
CA GLY A 61 16.38 -13.63 8.71
C GLY A 61 15.05 -13.76 9.47
N THR A 62 15.05 -13.21 10.68
CA THR A 62 13.93 -13.28 11.62
C THR A 62 13.44 -11.87 11.93
N HIS A 63 12.12 -11.72 12.11
CA HIS A 63 11.55 -10.44 12.55
C HIS A 63 11.87 -10.19 14.03
N ASN A 64 12.15 -8.95 14.37
CA ASN A 64 12.39 -8.47 15.73
C ASN A 64 11.30 -7.50 16.20
N HIS A 65 10.11 -7.63 15.61
CA HIS A 65 8.93 -6.82 15.90
C HIS A 65 7.70 -7.61 15.50
N ASP A 66 6.55 -7.23 16.05
CA ASP A 66 5.28 -7.83 15.70
C ASP A 66 4.85 -7.48 14.28
N SER A 67 4.00 -8.32 13.70
CA SER A 67 3.32 -8.03 12.45
C SER A 67 2.28 -6.92 12.64
N ASP A 68 1.88 -6.28 11.54
CA ASP A 68 0.78 -5.32 11.60
C ASP A 68 -0.56 -6.08 11.76
N SER A 69 -1.57 -5.46 12.37
CA SER A 69 -2.92 -6.05 12.36
C SER A 69 -3.54 -5.93 10.97
N GLU A 70 -4.43 -6.87 10.61
CA GLU A 70 -5.18 -6.80 9.36
C GLU A 70 -5.93 -5.48 9.24
N ALA A 71 -6.53 -4.98 10.34
CA ALA A 71 -7.23 -3.70 10.36
C ALA A 71 -6.35 -2.53 9.93
N VAL A 72 -5.07 -2.51 10.35
CA VAL A 72 -4.10 -1.48 9.96
C VAL A 72 -3.73 -1.59 8.49
N LEU A 73 -3.46 -2.80 8.00
CA LEU A 73 -3.10 -3.05 6.59
C LEU A 73 -4.26 -2.68 5.66
N ASN A 74 -5.47 -3.05 6.03
CA ASN A 74 -6.71 -2.77 5.31
C ASN A 74 -6.99 -1.26 5.19
N ARG A 75 -6.85 -0.51 6.29
CA ARG A 75 -6.96 0.95 6.28
C ARG A 75 -5.90 1.58 5.38
N GLN A 76 -4.67 1.10 5.46
CA GLN A 76 -3.57 1.61 4.64
C GLN A 76 -3.84 1.38 3.14
N LYS A 77 -4.29 0.18 2.76
CA LYS A 77 -4.61 -0.19 1.38
C LYS A 77 -5.67 0.75 0.79
N ILE A 78 -6.80 0.94 1.49
CA ILE A 78 -7.87 1.82 1.02
C ILE A 78 -7.42 3.27 0.99
N SER A 79 -6.78 3.76 2.06
CA SER A 79 -6.32 5.15 2.12
C SER A 79 -5.40 5.46 0.94
N ASN A 80 -4.48 4.57 0.61
CA ASN A 80 -3.53 4.78 -0.50
C ASN A 80 -4.23 4.69 -1.87
N THR A 81 -5.14 3.73 -2.07
CA THR A 81 -5.92 3.63 -3.32
C THR A 81 -6.80 4.85 -3.55
N VAL A 82 -7.57 5.26 -2.53
CA VAL A 82 -8.47 6.42 -2.60
C VAL A 82 -7.66 7.69 -2.83
N LYS A 83 -6.54 7.86 -2.12
CA LYS A 83 -5.63 8.99 -2.30
C LYS A 83 -5.12 9.11 -3.74
N ARG A 84 -4.73 8.00 -4.37
CA ARG A 84 -4.30 7.98 -5.77
C ARG A 84 -5.43 8.30 -6.75
N LYS A 85 -6.65 7.80 -6.50
CA LYS A 85 -7.82 8.21 -7.29
C LYS A 85 -8.15 9.70 -7.17
N ALA A 86 -7.72 10.35 -6.09
CA ALA A 86 -7.79 11.80 -5.93
C ALA A 86 -6.81 12.53 -6.86
N THR A 87 -5.61 11.97 -7.07
CA THR A 87 -4.57 12.54 -7.93
C THR A 87 -4.85 12.28 -9.41
N ASP A 88 -5.45 11.15 -9.77
CA ASP A 88 -5.64 10.71 -11.16
C ASP A 88 -6.85 11.38 -11.86
N ASP A 89 -7.35 12.49 -11.30
CA ASP A 89 -8.46 13.32 -11.83
C ASP A 89 -9.80 12.59 -12.01
N THR A 90 -10.32 12.06 -10.90
CA THR A 90 -11.70 11.58 -10.86
C THR A 90 -12.67 12.75 -10.62
N SER A 91 -13.58 13.00 -11.57
CA SER A 91 -14.73 13.91 -11.37
C SER A 91 -15.76 13.34 -10.38
N ASP A 92 -15.62 12.07 -10.01
CA ASP A 92 -16.44 11.40 -9.02
C ASP A 92 -16.36 12.02 -7.61
N ARG A 93 -17.50 11.94 -6.91
CA ARG A 93 -17.63 12.37 -5.51
C ARG A 93 -16.77 11.46 -4.61
N PRO A 94 -16.07 12.00 -3.60
CA PRO A 94 -15.24 11.21 -2.68
C PRO A 94 -15.97 10.02 -2.06
N SER A 95 -17.24 10.21 -1.68
CA SER A 95 -18.09 9.16 -1.08
C SER A 95 -18.29 7.97 -2.00
N LYS A 96 -18.47 8.18 -3.31
CA LYS A 96 -18.66 7.11 -4.29
C LYS A 96 -17.40 6.26 -4.41
N ILE A 97 -16.23 6.91 -4.46
CA ILE A 97 -14.93 6.24 -4.54
C ILE A 97 -14.66 5.45 -3.27
N ILE A 98 -14.84 6.06 -2.09
CA ILE A 98 -14.61 5.40 -0.80
C ILE A 98 -15.54 4.21 -0.61
N ASN A 99 -16.84 4.36 -0.87
CA ASN A 99 -17.80 3.28 -0.70
C ASN A 99 -17.49 2.10 -1.63
N ARG A 100 -17.08 2.37 -2.88
CA ARG A 100 -16.66 1.33 -3.81
C ARG A 100 -15.47 0.54 -3.27
N GLU A 101 -14.41 1.23 -2.83
CA GLU A 101 -13.21 0.57 -2.29
C GLU A 101 -13.48 -0.22 -1.00
N VAL A 102 -14.33 0.31 -0.11
CA VAL A 102 -14.71 -0.38 1.14
C VAL A 102 -15.51 -1.64 0.83
N SER A 103 -16.45 -1.59 -0.12
CA SER A 103 -17.23 -2.75 -0.54
C SER A 103 -16.39 -3.82 -1.25
N GLU A 104 -15.52 -3.41 -2.18
CA GLU A 104 -14.67 -4.32 -2.97
C GLU A 104 -13.62 -5.06 -2.11
N ASN A 105 -13.15 -4.46 -1.01
CA ASN A 105 -12.18 -5.10 -0.13
C ASN A 105 -12.81 -5.91 1.03
N VAL A 106 -14.16 -5.93 1.17
CA VAL A 106 -14.91 -6.70 2.19
C VAL A 106 -14.36 -6.52 3.62
N LEU A 107 -14.16 -5.27 4.04
CA LEU A 107 -13.44 -4.97 5.27
C LEU A 107 -14.39 -4.68 6.44
N ARG A 108 -14.70 -5.73 7.21
CA ARG A 108 -15.45 -5.62 8.49
C ARG A 108 -14.75 -4.76 9.55
N SER A 109 -13.47 -4.43 9.37
CA SER A 109 -12.62 -3.74 10.36
C SER A 109 -12.48 -2.22 10.17
N ILE A 110 -13.16 -1.63 9.18
CA ILE A 110 -13.17 -0.18 8.95
C ILE A 110 -14.26 0.49 9.77
N THR A 111 -13.88 1.52 10.51
CA THR A 111 -14.76 2.31 11.37
C THR A 111 -15.24 3.57 10.66
N VAL A 112 -16.32 4.17 11.16
CA VAL A 112 -16.83 5.48 10.67
C VAL A 112 -15.75 6.57 10.75
N LYS A 113 -14.89 6.51 11.78
CA LYS A 113 -13.79 7.46 11.98
C LYS A 113 -12.73 7.33 10.86
N ASP A 114 -12.45 6.12 10.40
CA ASP A 114 -11.54 5.91 9.27
C ASP A 114 -12.10 6.48 7.98
N ILE A 115 -13.39 6.26 7.72
CA ILE A 115 -14.07 6.80 6.55
C ILE A 115 -13.96 8.33 6.53
N LYS A 116 -14.12 8.98 7.69
CA LYS A 116 -13.91 10.42 7.83
C LYS A 116 -12.48 10.81 7.44
N TYR A 117 -11.47 10.20 8.04
CA TYR A 117 -10.07 10.54 7.77
C TYR A 117 -9.64 10.27 6.31
N ILE A 118 -10.11 9.17 5.72
CA ILE A 118 -9.86 8.87 4.31
C ILE A 118 -10.46 9.96 3.41
N ARG A 119 -11.68 10.42 3.71
CA ARG A 119 -12.33 11.52 2.97
C ARG A 119 -11.57 12.84 3.11
N ASP A 120 -11.14 13.17 4.33
CA ASP A 120 -10.39 14.41 4.59
C ASP A 120 -9.06 14.41 3.82
N ASN A 121 -8.35 13.27 3.83
CA ASN A 121 -7.13 13.08 3.03
C ASN A 121 -7.41 13.23 1.53
N PHE A 122 -8.46 12.61 1.00
CA PHE A 122 -8.84 12.72 -0.41
C PHE A 122 -9.08 14.18 -0.83
N ASN A 123 -9.84 14.93 -0.04
CA ASN A 123 -10.15 16.34 -0.32
C ASN A 123 -8.90 17.22 -0.27
N ARG A 124 -8.02 16.98 0.70
CA ARG A 124 -6.75 17.68 0.82
C ARG A 124 -5.89 17.49 -0.44
N GLU A 125 -5.82 16.26 -0.94
CA GLU A 125 -4.99 15.92 -2.10
C GLU A 125 -5.58 16.49 -3.40
N LYS A 126 -6.90 16.47 -3.58
CA LYS A 126 -7.56 17.21 -4.68
C LYS A 126 -7.24 18.71 -4.63
N LYS A 127 -7.23 19.32 -3.44
CA LYS A 127 -6.89 20.75 -3.28
C LYS A 127 -5.43 21.02 -3.65
N ILE A 128 -4.49 20.19 -3.18
CA ILE A 128 -3.06 20.31 -3.52
C ILE A 128 -2.86 20.22 -5.04
N LYS A 129 -3.50 19.25 -5.71
CA LYS A 129 -3.42 19.12 -7.17
C LYS A 129 -3.95 20.36 -7.88
N LYS A 130 -5.13 20.86 -7.51
CA LYS A 130 -5.72 22.08 -8.08
C LYS A 130 -4.81 23.30 -7.93
N CYS A 131 -4.14 23.45 -6.78
CA CYS A 131 -3.17 24.53 -6.58
C CYS A 131 -1.94 24.37 -7.48
N ALA A 132 -1.44 23.13 -7.64
CA ALA A 132 -0.30 22.85 -8.52
C ALA A 132 -0.61 23.09 -10.01
N THR A 133 -1.83 22.81 -10.46
CA THR A 133 -2.25 23.07 -11.85
C THR A 133 -2.59 24.54 -12.14
N ASN A 134 -2.78 25.36 -11.10
CA ASN A 134 -3.13 26.78 -11.22
C ASN A 134 -1.93 27.72 -10.98
N THR A 135 -0.70 27.21 -10.99
CA THR A 135 0.51 28.05 -10.95
C THR A 135 0.82 28.49 -12.39
N PRO A 136 0.90 29.82 -12.66
CA PRO A 136 1.09 30.35 -14.02
C PRO A 136 2.43 29.94 -14.65
#